data_AF-A0A0C3ENU5-F1
#
_entry.id   AF-A0A0C3ENU5-F1
#
_cell.length_a   1.000
_cell.length_b   1.000
_cell.length_c   1.000
_cell.angle_alpha   90.00
_cell.angle_beta   90.00
_cell.angle_gamma   90.00
#
_symmetry.space_group_name_H-M   'P 1'
#
loop_
_entity.id
_entity.type
_entity.pdbx_description
1 polymer ?
#
loop_
_entity_poly.entity_id
_entity_poly.type
_entity_poly.pdbx_seq_one_letter_code
_entity_poly.pdbx_strand_id
1 'polypeptide(L)'
;EEANKAIKNGLVILGPCYPVWKLLPEPTRCMKCQSFEGSHFAKDCTKTIDTCGTCAKNYRTKDCEFTSLEQHFCTNCQEPGHAAWDRECPVYLTKVKKYHACIADAHYRFYPEQENPETWELDTDPDQPWPTTDQDNLAHHYANPHSKERNNPNKGERASNLL
;
A
#
# COMPACT_ATOMS: atom_id res chain seq x y z
N GLU A 1 14.39 14.03 -16.50
CA GLU A 1 15.68 13.31 -16.47
C GLU A 1 15.96 12.54 -15.17
N GLU A 2 16.12 13.17 -13.99
CA GLU A 2 16.55 12.45 -12.76
C GLU A 2 15.58 11.34 -12.30
N ALA A 3 14.28 11.55 -12.46
CA ALA A 3 13.28 10.51 -12.16
C ALA A 3 13.44 9.28 -13.07
N ASN A 4 13.63 9.49 -14.37
CA ASN A 4 13.82 8.42 -15.34
C ASN A 4 15.16 7.69 -15.12
N LYS A 5 16.22 8.41 -14.73
CA LYS A 5 17.48 7.79 -14.29
C LYS A 5 17.29 6.89 -13.07
N ALA A 6 16.54 7.34 -12.07
CA ALA A 6 16.23 6.54 -10.89
C ALA A 6 15.38 5.30 -11.24
N ILE A 7 14.37 5.44 -12.10
CA ILE A 7 13.55 4.31 -12.59
C ILE A 7 14.41 3.31 -13.38
N LYS A 8 15.37 3.79 -14.17
CA LYS A 8 16.24 2.94 -15.01
C LYS A 8 17.27 2.19 -14.17
N ASN A 9 17.90 2.87 -13.22
CA ASN A 9 19.10 2.37 -12.52
C ASN A 9 18.82 1.92 -11.07
N GLY A 10 17.63 2.19 -10.54
CA GLY A 10 17.36 2.09 -9.11
C GLY A 10 17.98 3.24 -8.31
N LEU A 11 17.80 3.19 -6.99
CA LEU A 11 18.33 4.18 -6.05
C LEU A 11 19.15 3.50 -4.96
N VAL A 12 20.38 3.96 -4.74
CA VAL A 12 21.24 3.46 -3.66
C VAL A 12 20.98 4.26 -2.39
N ILE A 13 20.49 3.60 -1.34
CA ILE A 13 20.24 4.20 -0.02
C ILE A 13 21.00 3.39 1.01
N LEU A 14 22.00 4.00 1.67
CA LEU A 14 22.81 3.35 2.72
C LEU A 14 23.54 2.07 2.26
N GLY A 15 23.84 1.94 0.97
CA GLY A 15 24.58 0.80 0.38
C GLY A 15 23.74 -0.05 -0.56
N PRO A 16 22.57 -0.59 -0.13
CA PRO A 16 21.68 -1.35 -1.01
C PRO A 16 21.08 -0.51 -2.15
N CYS A 17 20.93 -1.14 -3.33
CA CYS A 17 20.20 -0.58 -4.46
C CYS A 17 18.73 -1.02 -4.41
N TYR A 18 17.81 -0.06 -4.51
CA TYR A 18 16.38 -0.28 -4.47
C TYR A 18 15.76 -0.04 -5.84
N PRO A 19 14.82 -0.90 -6.29
CA PRO A 19 14.03 -0.63 -7.48
C PRO A 19 13.19 0.63 -7.27
N VAL A 20 13.02 1.37 -8.36
CA VAL A 20 12.20 2.58 -8.40
C VAL A 20 11.18 2.41 -9.51
N TRP A 21 9.96 2.86 -9.25
CA TRP A 21 8.87 2.83 -10.22
C TRP A 21 8.35 4.22 -10.48
N LYS A 22 7.77 4.38 -11.67
CA LYS A 22 7.00 5.58 -11.98
C LYS A 22 5.80 5.66 -11.06
N LEU A 23 5.64 6.79 -10.38
CA LEU A 23 4.46 7.00 -9.55
C LEU A 23 3.26 7.34 -10.44
N LEU A 24 2.29 6.44 -10.45
CA LEU A 24 1.01 6.65 -11.12
C LEU A 24 -0.03 7.18 -10.13
N PRO A 25 -0.95 8.06 -10.56
CA PRO A 25 -1.95 8.60 -9.67
C PRO A 25 -2.99 7.53 -9.29
N GLU A 26 -3.60 7.68 -8.13
CA GLU A 26 -4.49 6.67 -7.54
C GLU A 26 -5.95 7.12 -7.53
N PRO A 27 -6.90 6.19 -7.61
CA PRO A 27 -8.31 6.53 -7.46
C PRO A 27 -8.54 7.13 -6.08
N THR A 28 -9.16 8.30 -6.03
CA THR A 28 -9.46 8.96 -4.76
C THR A 28 -10.75 8.41 -4.16
N ARG A 29 -10.68 7.99 -2.89
CA ARG A 29 -11.84 7.64 -2.06
C ARG A 29 -12.30 8.85 -1.25
N CYS A 30 -13.61 8.97 -1.04
CA CYS A 30 -14.14 9.98 -0.15
C CYS A 30 -13.71 9.70 1.29
N MET A 31 -13.05 10.65 1.96
CA MET A 31 -12.60 10.46 3.36
C MET A 31 -13.74 10.49 4.39
N LYS A 32 -14.97 10.80 3.97
CA LYS A 32 -16.16 10.75 4.83
C LYS A 32 -16.86 9.39 4.77
N CYS A 33 -17.19 8.90 3.59
CA CYS A 33 -17.90 7.62 3.42
C CYS A 33 -16.98 6.44 3.06
N GLN A 34 -15.68 6.70 2.82
CA GLN A 34 -14.64 5.73 2.46
C GLN A 34 -14.85 5.02 1.10
N SER A 35 -15.83 5.47 0.31
CA SER A 35 -16.19 4.88 -0.98
C SER A 35 -15.42 5.47 -2.17
N PHE A 36 -15.13 4.64 -3.17
CA PHE A 36 -14.70 5.05 -4.51
C PHE A 36 -15.86 5.37 -5.47
N GLU A 37 -17.11 5.27 -5.01
CA GLU A 37 -18.30 5.54 -5.80
C GLU A 37 -18.74 7.01 -5.74
N GLY A 38 -19.41 7.45 -6.80
CA GLY A 38 -19.94 8.81 -6.91
C GLY A 38 -18.90 9.91 -7.11
N SER A 39 -17.60 9.57 -7.18
CA SER A 39 -16.48 10.49 -7.50
C SER A 39 -16.59 11.84 -6.76
N HIS A 40 -16.64 11.78 -5.43
CA HIS A 40 -16.85 12.96 -4.58
C HIS A 40 -15.83 13.02 -3.45
N PHE A 41 -15.58 14.24 -2.97
CA PHE A 41 -14.71 14.48 -1.82
C PHE A 41 -15.53 14.58 -0.53
N ALA A 42 -14.85 14.51 0.62
CA ALA A 42 -15.50 14.59 1.93
C ALA A 42 -16.35 15.86 2.11
N LYS A 43 -15.93 16.99 1.52
CA LYS A 43 -16.65 18.28 1.55
C LYS A 43 -18.00 18.23 0.83
N ASP A 44 -18.13 17.37 -0.19
CA ASP A 44 -19.32 17.23 -1.04
C ASP A 44 -20.14 15.98 -0.64
N CYS A 45 -19.73 15.28 0.41
CA CYS A 45 -20.34 14.02 0.81
C CYS A 45 -21.64 14.26 1.59
N THR A 46 -22.72 13.65 1.11
CA THR A 46 -24.08 13.77 1.69
C THR A 46 -24.30 12.89 2.93
N LYS A 47 -23.39 11.94 3.23
CA LYS A 47 -23.50 11.15 4.47
C LYS A 47 -23.46 12.08 5.68
N THR A 48 -24.31 11.83 6.67
CA THR A 48 -24.35 12.59 7.93
C THR A 48 -23.27 12.16 8.90
N ILE A 49 -22.97 10.86 8.95
CA ILE A 49 -21.98 10.25 9.86
C ILE A 49 -20.81 9.70 9.04
N ASP A 50 -19.60 9.86 9.56
CA ASP A 50 -18.38 9.36 8.97
C ASP A 50 -18.36 7.81 9.03
N THR A 51 -17.83 7.19 7.99
CA THR A 51 -17.56 5.75 7.93
C THR A 51 -16.10 5.53 8.27
N CYS A 52 -15.82 4.62 9.20
CA CYS A 52 -14.46 4.27 9.59
C CYS A 52 -13.75 3.55 8.44
N GLY A 53 -12.57 4.03 8.07
CA GLY A 53 -11.75 3.43 7.01
C GLY A 53 -11.19 2.05 7.35
N THR A 54 -11.14 1.69 8.63
CA THR A 54 -10.56 0.42 9.11
C THR A 54 -11.61 -0.69 9.24
N CYS A 55 -12.77 -0.37 9.80
CA CYS A 55 -13.79 -1.38 10.17
C CYS A 55 -15.19 -1.09 9.62
N ALA A 56 -15.34 -0.09 8.75
CA ALA A 56 -16.59 0.32 8.10
C ALA A 56 -17.77 0.72 9.02
N LYS A 57 -17.55 0.87 10.34
CA LYS A 57 -18.57 1.34 11.29
C LYS A 57 -18.80 2.86 11.21
N ASN A 58 -19.89 3.34 11.80
CA ASN A 58 -20.35 4.73 11.75
C ASN A 58 -19.65 5.63 12.79
N TYR A 59 -18.35 5.85 12.60
CA TYR A 59 -17.55 6.81 13.36
C TYR A 59 -16.30 7.20 12.56
N ARG A 60 -15.56 8.22 13.02
CA ARG A 60 -14.31 8.63 12.36
C ARG A 60 -13.22 7.60 12.57
N THR A 61 -12.41 7.35 11.53
CA THR A 61 -11.28 6.42 11.62
C THR A 61 -10.33 6.69 12.80
N LYS A 62 -10.14 7.97 13.17
CA LYS A 62 -9.31 8.36 14.32
C LYS A 62 -9.84 7.86 15.67
N ASP A 63 -11.13 7.55 15.75
CA ASP A 63 -11.81 7.07 16.95
C ASP A 63 -11.95 5.53 16.91
N CYS A 64 -11.29 4.87 15.96
CA CYS A 64 -11.28 3.41 15.83
C CYS A 64 -10.30 2.78 16.81
N GLU A 65 -10.81 1.90 17.68
CA GLU A 65 -9.98 1.14 18.64
C GLU A 65 -9.55 -0.23 18.12
N PHE A 66 -10.03 -0.63 16.93
CA PHE A 66 -9.67 -1.91 16.32
C PHE A 66 -8.29 -1.84 15.69
N THR A 67 -7.45 -2.80 16.07
CA THR A 67 -6.06 -2.92 15.59
C THR A 67 -5.77 -4.29 14.99
N SER A 68 -6.65 -5.29 15.18
CA SER A 68 -6.44 -6.63 14.66
C SER A 68 -7.04 -6.79 13.27
N LEU A 69 -6.39 -7.61 12.42
CA LEU A 69 -6.79 -7.79 11.03
C LEU A 69 -8.20 -8.40 10.91
N GLU A 70 -8.59 -9.24 11.87
CA GLU A 70 -9.91 -9.88 11.94
C GLU A 70 -11.03 -8.88 12.19
N GLN A 71 -10.70 -7.70 12.73
CA GLN A 71 -11.63 -6.61 12.97
C GLN A 71 -11.70 -5.63 11.78
N HIS A 72 -10.83 -5.79 10.78
CA HIS A 72 -10.86 -4.96 9.59
C HIS A 72 -12.00 -5.37 8.68
N PHE A 73 -12.63 -4.38 8.08
CA PHE A 73 -13.71 -4.58 7.12
C PHE A 73 -13.68 -3.48 6.05
N CYS A 74 -13.75 -3.90 4.80
CA CYS A 74 -13.65 -2.99 3.67
C CYS A 74 -15.03 -2.53 3.20
N THR A 75 -15.29 -1.22 3.25
CA THR A 75 -16.57 -0.68 2.76
C THR A 75 -16.76 -0.78 1.23
N ASN A 76 -15.70 -1.05 0.46
CA ASN A 76 -15.77 -1.03 -1.00
C ASN A 76 -16.08 -2.41 -1.58
N CYS A 77 -15.42 -3.47 -1.08
CA CYS A 77 -15.71 -4.85 -1.50
C CYS A 77 -16.62 -5.61 -0.53
N GLN A 78 -16.94 -5.04 0.64
CA GLN A 78 -17.81 -5.63 1.66
C GLN A 78 -17.28 -6.96 2.24
N GLU A 79 -15.96 -7.13 2.28
CA GLU A 79 -15.31 -8.32 2.85
C GLU A 79 -14.52 -7.98 4.13
N PRO A 80 -14.46 -8.91 5.11
CA PRO A 80 -13.59 -8.79 6.28
C PRO A 80 -12.12 -9.07 5.92
N GLY A 81 -11.23 -8.85 6.89
CA GLY A 81 -9.81 -9.20 6.77
C GLY A 81 -8.93 -8.13 6.13
N HIS A 82 -9.53 -7.03 5.65
CA HIS A 82 -8.78 -5.84 5.24
C HIS A 82 -9.61 -4.57 5.35
N ALA A 83 -8.93 -3.43 5.37
CA ALA A 83 -9.52 -2.11 5.53
C ALA A 83 -9.85 -1.46 4.18
N ALA A 84 -10.64 -0.38 4.18
CA ALA A 84 -10.97 0.36 2.95
C ALA A 84 -9.77 1.08 2.31
N TRP A 85 -8.66 1.20 3.02
CA TRP A 85 -7.40 1.77 2.53
C TRP A 85 -6.40 0.71 2.03
N ASP A 86 -6.77 -0.56 2.07
CA ASP A 86 -5.92 -1.65 1.59
C ASP A 86 -5.72 -1.59 0.07
N ARG A 87 -4.47 -1.77 -0.36
CA ARG A 87 -4.05 -1.71 -1.76
C ARG A 87 -4.20 -3.05 -2.48
N GLU A 88 -4.46 -4.13 -1.75
CA GLU A 88 -4.76 -5.45 -2.28
C GLU A 88 -6.28 -5.66 -2.45
N CYS A 89 -7.10 -4.69 -2.05
CA CYS A 89 -8.55 -4.77 -2.24
C CYS A 89 -8.89 -4.94 -3.75
N PRO A 90 -9.67 -5.96 -4.14
CA PRO A 90 -9.97 -6.22 -5.55
C PRO A 90 -10.74 -5.07 -6.22
N VAL A 91 -11.56 -4.34 -5.46
CA VAL A 91 -12.25 -3.14 -5.94
C VAL A 91 -11.26 -2.01 -6.18
N TYR A 92 -10.29 -1.81 -5.29
CA TYR A 92 -9.23 -0.81 -5.48
C TYR A 92 -8.42 -1.12 -6.75
N LEU A 93 -7.93 -2.36 -6.90
CA LEU A 93 -7.17 -2.79 -8.08
C LEU A 93 -7.96 -2.57 -9.38
N THR A 94 -9.25 -2.89 -9.38
CA THR A 94 -10.13 -2.65 -10.53
C THR A 94 -10.25 -1.15 -10.84
N LYS A 95 -10.36 -0.29 -9.82
CA LYS A 95 -10.43 1.17 -9.98
C LYS A 95 -9.11 1.75 -10.49
N VAL A 96 -7.98 1.28 -9.97
CA VAL A 96 -6.64 1.65 -10.43
C VAL A 96 -6.49 1.35 -11.91
N LYS A 97 -6.78 0.11 -12.33
CA LYS A 97 -6.70 -0.31 -13.75
C LYS A 97 -7.55 0.59 -14.65
N LYS A 98 -8.79 0.87 -14.26
CA LYS A 98 -9.68 1.77 -15.01
C LYS A 98 -9.17 3.21 -15.05
N TYR A 99 -8.62 3.70 -13.95
CA TYR A 99 -8.11 5.06 -13.84
C TYR A 99 -6.85 5.25 -14.70
N HIS A 100 -5.93 4.29 -14.65
CA HIS A 100 -4.70 4.28 -15.46
C HIS A 100 -4.98 4.13 -16.95
N ALA A 101 -6.00 3.36 -17.34
CA ALA A 101 -6.41 3.25 -18.74
C ALA A 101 -6.85 4.60 -19.37
N CYS A 102 -7.19 5.60 -18.55
CA CYS A 102 -7.56 6.94 -19.02
C CYS A 102 -6.39 7.94 -19.03
N ILE A 103 -5.21 7.52 -18.57
CA ILE A 103 -4.04 8.39 -18.45
C ILE A 103 -3.07 8.06 -19.58
N ALA A 104 -2.83 9.05 -20.44
CA ALA A 104 -2.10 8.86 -21.70
C ALA A 104 -0.67 8.34 -21.52
N ASP A 105 -0.02 8.64 -20.39
CA ASP A 105 1.33 8.20 -20.12
C ASP A 105 1.40 7.01 -19.16
N ALA A 106 0.28 6.46 -18.68
CA ALA A 106 0.31 5.43 -17.64
C ALA A 106 0.88 4.09 -18.12
N HIS A 107 0.77 3.77 -19.41
CA HIS A 107 1.27 2.53 -20.00
C HIS A 107 2.76 2.55 -20.35
N TYR A 108 3.46 3.67 -20.12
CA TYR A 108 4.92 3.72 -20.28
C TYR A 108 5.62 3.36 -18.98
N ARG A 109 6.81 2.79 -19.06
CA ARG A 109 7.65 2.55 -17.89
C ARG A 109 8.24 3.83 -17.31
N PHE A 110 8.61 4.77 -18.18
CA PHE A 110 9.20 6.06 -17.82
C PHE A 110 8.19 7.20 -17.94
N TYR A 111 8.56 8.40 -17.48
CA TYR A 111 7.86 9.62 -17.85
C TYR A 111 8.28 9.99 -19.28
N PRO A 112 7.35 10.08 -20.25
CA PRO A 112 7.72 10.37 -21.64
C PRO A 112 8.35 11.76 -21.78
N GLU A 113 9.54 11.81 -22.38
CA GLU A 113 10.27 13.03 -22.71
C GLU A 113 10.29 13.19 -24.24
N GLN A 114 10.04 14.41 -24.74
CA GLN A 114 9.96 14.67 -26.17
C GLN A 114 11.32 14.49 -26.87
N GLU A 115 12.40 14.86 -26.20
CA GLU A 115 13.78 14.84 -26.74
C GLU A 115 14.45 13.47 -26.59
N ASN A 116 13.83 12.53 -25.86
CA ASN A 116 14.38 11.21 -25.60
C ASN A 116 13.35 10.11 -25.89
N PRO A 117 13.29 9.58 -27.13
CA PRO A 117 12.36 8.52 -27.50
C PRO A 117 12.51 7.22 -26.69
N GLU A 118 13.66 6.97 -26.03
CA GLU A 118 13.84 5.79 -25.18
C GLU A 118 12.90 5.79 -23.97
N THR A 119 12.40 6.94 -23.53
CA THR A 119 11.44 7.02 -22.42
C THR A 119 10.02 6.58 -22.81
N TRP A 120 9.78 6.27 -24.08
CA TRP A 120 8.48 5.83 -24.60
C TRP A 120 8.38 4.29 -24.60
N GLU A 121 9.19 3.62 -23.79
CA GLU A 121 9.14 2.18 -23.53
C GLU A 121 7.80 1.83 -22.86
N LEU A 122 7.02 0.94 -23.49
CA LEU A 122 5.80 0.40 -22.91
C LEU A 122 6.12 -0.47 -21.70
N ASP A 123 5.33 -0.35 -20.65
CA ASP A 123 5.39 -1.24 -19.51
C ASP A 123 4.72 -2.58 -19.89
N THR A 124 5.52 -3.55 -20.31
CA THR A 124 5.02 -4.84 -20.80
C THR A 124 4.65 -5.81 -19.67
N ASP A 125 5.00 -5.49 -18.42
CA ASP A 125 4.65 -6.31 -17.25
C ASP A 125 4.64 -5.46 -15.95
N PRO A 126 3.53 -4.75 -15.65
CA PRO A 126 3.44 -3.91 -14.46
C PRO A 126 3.47 -4.70 -13.13
N ASP A 127 3.31 -6.03 -13.21
CA ASP A 127 3.28 -6.93 -12.06
C ASP A 127 4.60 -7.73 -11.91
N GLN A 128 5.59 -7.59 -12.81
CA GLN A 128 6.86 -8.31 -12.67
C GLN A 128 7.87 -7.62 -11.75
N PRO A 129 8.41 -8.35 -10.75
CA PRO A 129 9.65 -7.95 -10.11
C PRO A 129 10.79 -8.02 -11.12
N TRP A 130 11.67 -7.01 -11.12
CA TRP A 130 12.89 -6.97 -11.93
C TRP A 130 13.66 -8.29 -11.90
N PRO A 131 14.26 -8.75 -13.02
CA PRO A 131 15.28 -9.79 -12.98
C PRO A 131 16.41 -9.26 -12.10
N THR A 132 16.57 -9.87 -10.93
CA THR A 132 17.69 -9.61 -10.05
C THR A 132 18.94 -10.06 -10.79
N THR A 133 19.68 -9.12 -11.39
CA THR A 133 21.02 -9.40 -11.93
C THR A 133 22.04 -9.77 -10.85
N ASP A 134 21.62 -9.87 -9.58
CA ASP A 134 22.37 -10.44 -8.46
C ASP A 134 21.50 -11.41 -7.65
N GLN A 135 21.12 -12.55 -8.24
CA GLN A 135 20.47 -13.64 -7.50
C GLN A 135 21.36 -14.23 -6.38
N ASP A 136 22.66 -13.95 -6.37
CA ASP A 136 23.58 -14.47 -5.36
C ASP A 136 23.59 -13.68 -4.04
N ASN A 137 23.06 -12.44 -3.99
CA ASN A 137 23.11 -11.60 -2.78
C ASN A 137 21.76 -11.38 -2.08
N LEU A 138 20.63 -11.79 -2.68
CA LEU A 138 19.30 -11.57 -2.09
C LEU A 138 18.98 -12.52 -0.92
N ALA A 139 19.56 -13.71 -0.90
CA ALA A 139 19.27 -14.74 0.12
C ALA A 139 19.73 -14.36 1.54
N HIS A 140 20.69 -13.42 1.68
CA HIS A 140 21.20 -13.01 2.98
C HIS A 140 20.47 -11.82 3.62
N HIS A 141 19.67 -11.06 2.87
CA HIS A 141 19.08 -9.80 3.37
C HIS A 141 17.60 -9.88 3.77
N TYR A 142 16.88 -10.94 3.42
CA TYR A 142 15.50 -11.19 3.88
C TYR A 142 15.39 -12.07 5.14
N ALA A 143 16.49 -12.27 5.88
CA ALA A 143 16.40 -12.79 7.24
C ALA A 143 15.70 -11.73 8.12
N ASN A 144 14.40 -11.91 8.32
CA ASN A 144 13.53 -11.10 9.18
C ASN A 144 14.21 -10.84 10.56
N PRO A 145 14.65 -9.61 10.87
CA PRO A 145 15.29 -9.33 12.16
C PRO A 145 14.29 -9.30 13.32
N HIS A 146 12.98 -9.44 13.05
CA HIS A 146 11.92 -9.28 14.04
C HIS A 146 11.44 -10.57 14.72
N SER A 147 12.04 -11.73 14.45
CA SER A 147 11.90 -12.91 15.32
C SER A 147 12.88 -12.85 16.49
N LYS A 148 12.78 -11.79 17.31
CA LYS A 148 13.29 -11.85 18.68
C LYS A 148 12.08 -11.99 19.59
N GLU A 149 11.87 -13.22 20.04
CA GLU A 149 11.05 -13.56 21.19
C GLU A 149 11.28 -12.51 22.29
N ARG A 150 10.21 -11.79 22.65
CA ARG A 150 10.21 -10.95 23.85
C ARG A 150 10.17 -11.88 25.06
N ASN A 151 11.33 -12.43 25.42
CA ASN A 151 11.57 -12.98 26.74
C ASN A 151 11.41 -11.83 27.75
N ASN A 152 10.33 -11.87 28.53
CA ASN A 152 10.09 -10.94 29.62
C ASN A 152 10.51 -11.60 30.95
N PRO A 153 11.63 -11.20 31.58
CA PRO A 153 12.03 -11.70 32.87
C PRO A 153 11.41 -10.80 33.95
N ASN A 154 10.16 -11.07 34.35
CA ASN A 154 9.67 -10.65 35.67
C ASN A 154 8.29 -11.25 35.97
N LYS A 155 8.29 -12.42 36.60
CA LYS A 155 7.33 -12.72 37.68
C LYS A 155 8.12 -13.34 38.81
N GLY A 156 8.48 -12.49 39.77
CA GLY A 156 9.02 -12.92 41.05
C GLY A 156 8.00 -13.82 41.74
N GLU A 157 8.42 -15.04 42.02
CA GLU A 157 7.77 -15.90 42.98
C GLU A 157 7.81 -15.22 44.35
N ARG A 158 6.62 -14.98 44.91
CA ARG A 158 6.44 -15.01 46.35
C ARG A 158 5.36 -16.04 46.65
N ALA A 159 5.84 -17.16 47.19
CA ALA A 159 5.05 -18.18 47.84
C ALA A 159 4.20 -17.59 48.97
N SER A 160 3.03 -18.20 49.19
CA SER A 160 2.61 -18.66 50.51
C SER A 160 1.42 -19.62 50.40
N ASN A 161 1.71 -20.87 50.78
CA ASN A 161 0.75 -21.90 51.15
C ASN A 161 -0.12 -21.44 52.34
N LEU A 162 -1.35 -21.98 52.47
CA LEU A 162 -1.75 -22.90 53.54
C LEU A 162 -3.27 -23.04 53.64
N LEU A 163 -3.69 -24.31 53.65
CA LEU A 163 -4.92 -24.90 54.20
C LEU A 163 -6.26 -24.61 53.50
#